data_AF-A0A2S6GY38-F1
#
_entry.id   AF-A0A2S6GY38-F1
#
_cell.length_a   1.000
_cell.length_b   1.000
_cell.length_c   1.000
_cell.angle_alpha   90.00
_cell.angle_beta   90.00
_cell.angle_gamma   90.00
#
_symmetry.space_group_name_H-M   'P 1'
#
loop_
_entity.id
_entity.type
_entity.pdbx_description
1 polymer ?
#
loop_
_entity_poly.entity_id
_entity_poly.type
_entity_poly.pdbx_seq_one_letter_code
_entity_poly.pdbx_strand_id
1 'polypeptide(L)'
;MLKSYEAIYDHGRIKWLGEAPKFKRVRVVLVADDANEMDEALVAEKPNGAQLVSIIRATPLELLTSIADKFGDPVEWQREQRKDRVLPGREDD
;
A
#
# COMPACT_ATOMS: atom_id res chain seq x y z
N MET A 1 35.48 21.64 18.74
CA MET A 1 34.09 21.75 19.25
C MET A 1 33.13 21.41 18.13
N LEU A 2 32.29 20.39 18.30
CA LEU A 2 31.19 20.12 17.38
C LEU A 2 30.02 21.05 17.72
N LYS A 3 29.35 21.59 16.69
CA LYS A 3 28.10 22.34 16.84
C LYS A 3 26.99 21.49 16.24
N SER A 4 25.94 21.27 17.02
CA SER A 4 24.73 20.58 16.57
C SER A 4 23.73 21.62 16.08
N TYR A 5 23.04 21.33 14.97
CA TYR A 5 22.01 22.17 14.40
C TYR A 5 20.78 21.31 14.16
N GLU A 6 19.61 21.85 14.46
CA GLU A 6 18.34 21.15 14.30
C GLU A 6 17.50 21.82 13.21
N ALA A 7 16.89 20.99 12.36
CA ALA A 7 16.04 21.43 11.28
C ALA A 7 14.98 20.40 10.97
N ILE A 8 13.87 20.89 10.43
CA ILE A 8 12.80 20.07 9.84
C ILE A 8 13.04 20.00 8.35
N TYR A 9 13.14 18.79 7.80
CA TYR A 9 13.13 18.55 6.38
C TYR A 9 11.68 18.37 5.90
N ASP A 10 11.23 19.26 5.04
CA ASP A 10 9.85 19.34 4.56
C ASP A 10 9.86 19.56 3.04
N HIS A 11 9.51 18.52 2.28
CA HIS A 11 9.37 18.55 0.81
C HIS A 11 10.58 19.18 0.07
N GLY A 12 11.81 18.78 0.41
CA GLY A 12 13.02 19.32 -0.23
C GLY A 12 13.46 20.68 0.29
N ARG A 13 12.77 21.24 1.30
CA ARG A 13 13.18 22.46 1.99
C ARG A 13 13.59 22.14 3.42
N ILE A 14 14.70 22.70 3.85
CA ILE A 14 15.18 22.60 5.23
C ILE A 14 14.74 23.86 5.97
N LYS A 15 13.87 23.70 6.97
CA LYS A 15 13.48 24.76 7.90
C LYS A 15 14.28 24.60 9.18
N TRP A 16 15.21 25.52 9.43
CA TRP A 16 16.01 25.51 10.67
C TRP A 16 15.15 25.91 11.86
N LEU A 17 15.22 25.14 12.95
CA LEU A 17 14.50 25.42 14.19
C LEU A 17 15.20 26.48 15.06
N GLY A 18 16.50 26.68 14.82
CA GLY A 18 17.33 27.68 15.49
C GLY A 18 18.15 28.51 14.50
N GLU A 19 19.34 28.92 14.92
CA GLU A 19 20.22 29.73 14.07
C GLU A 19 20.71 28.92 12.87
N ALA A 20 20.40 29.42 11.67
CA ALA A 20 20.80 28.78 10.44
C ALA A 20 22.35 28.80 10.31
N PRO A 21 22.97 27.65 10.06
CA PRO A 21 24.40 27.58 9.92
C PRO A 21 24.89 28.37 8.68
N LYS A 22 25.86 29.27 8.87
CA LYS A 22 26.48 30.03 7.77
C LYS A 22 27.63 29.24 7.13
N PHE A 23 27.29 28.24 6.34
CA PHE A 23 28.27 27.45 5.58
C PHE A 23 28.09 27.65 4.07
N LYS A 24 29.20 27.78 3.32
CA LYS A 24 29.15 27.89 1.85
C LYS A 24 28.77 26.58 1.16
N ARG A 25 29.13 25.44 1.76
CA ARG A 25 28.85 24.10 1.24
C ARG A 25 28.91 23.08 2.38
N VAL A 26 27.89 22.24 2.49
CA VAL A 26 27.77 21.22 3.55
C VAL A 26 27.37 19.91 2.91
N ARG A 27 27.92 18.79 3.42
CA ARG A 27 27.47 17.43 3.09
C ARG A 27 26.64 16.93 4.27
N VAL A 28 25.36 16.68 4.05
CA VAL A 28 24.46 16.13 5.07
C VAL A 28 24.37 14.62 4.84
N VAL A 29 24.66 13.83 5.88
CA VAL A 29 24.48 12.38 5.86
C VAL A 29 23.25 12.10 6.71
N LEU A 30 22.14 11.73 6.06
CA LEU A 30 20.94 11.26 6.74
C LEU A 30 21.14 9.77 7.03
N VAL A 31 21.24 9.44 8.30
CA VAL A 31 21.13 8.06 8.79
C VAL A 31 19.74 7.97 9.38
N ALA A 32 18.81 7.38 8.63
CA ALA A 32 17.55 6.95 9.19
C ALA A 32 17.79 5.53 9.71
N ASP A 33 17.56 5.31 10.99
CA ASP A 33 17.40 3.95 11.49
C ASP A 33 16.08 3.43 10.90
N ASP A 34 16.09 2.22 10.33
CA ASP A 34 14.86 1.52 9.93
C ASP A 34 13.91 1.25 11.12
N ALA A 35 14.28 1.69 12.33
CA ALA A 35 13.52 1.59 13.58
C ALA A 35 12.34 2.57 13.67
N ASN A 36 11.82 3.09 12.55
CA ASN A 36 10.45 3.55 12.51
C ASN A 36 9.54 2.38 12.12
N GLU A 37 9.54 1.37 12.99
CA GLU A 37 8.44 0.41 13.21
C GLU A 37 7.19 1.13 13.77
N MET A 38 6.93 2.37 13.35
CA MET A 38 5.69 3.09 13.64
C MET A 38 4.74 2.89 12.45
N ASP A 39 4.29 1.65 12.28
CA ASP A 39 2.96 1.26 11.76
C ASP A 39 2.85 -0.23 11.34
N GLU A 40 3.93 -1.03 11.41
CA GLU A 40 3.84 -2.46 11.07
C GLU A 40 3.14 -3.31 12.17
N ALA A 41 3.04 -2.81 13.41
CA ALA A 41 2.40 -3.52 14.52
C ALA A 41 0.85 -3.68 14.40
N LEU A 42 0.21 -3.10 13.37
CA LEU A 42 -1.21 -3.30 13.10
C LEU A 42 -1.51 -4.15 11.86
N VAL A 43 -0.49 -4.53 11.08
CA VAL A 43 -0.67 -5.57 10.05
C VAL A 43 -0.45 -6.92 10.71
N ALA A 44 -1.36 -7.26 11.64
CA ALA A 44 -1.71 -8.66 11.78
C ALA A 44 -2.16 -9.10 10.39
N GLU A 45 -1.31 -9.82 9.67
CA GLU A 45 -1.61 -10.45 8.38
C GLU A 45 -2.78 -11.41 8.60
N LYS A 46 -3.99 -10.87 8.65
CA LYS A 46 -5.20 -11.65 8.47
C LYS A 46 -5.03 -12.25 7.08
N PRO A 47 -5.18 -13.59 6.93
CA PRO A 47 -5.02 -14.22 5.64
C PRO A 47 -5.84 -13.44 4.61
N ASN A 48 -5.24 -13.07 3.48
CA ASN A 48 -5.84 -12.16 2.49
C ASN A 48 -7.31 -12.50 2.16
N GLY A 49 -7.68 -13.78 2.21
CA GLY A 49 -9.05 -14.25 2.05
C GLY A 49 -10.04 -13.73 3.11
N ALA A 50 -9.64 -13.63 4.38
CA ALA A 50 -10.49 -13.14 5.46
C ALA A 50 -10.78 -11.63 5.33
N GLN A 51 -9.79 -10.85 4.90
CA GLN A 51 -9.98 -9.42 4.63
C GLN A 51 -10.94 -9.22 3.44
N LEU A 52 -10.73 -9.97 2.35
CA LEU A 52 -11.58 -9.89 1.16
C LEU A 52 -13.04 -10.28 1.47
N VAL A 53 -13.27 -11.34 2.26
CA VAL A 53 -14.63 -11.72 2.69
C VAL A 53 -15.28 -10.64 3.55
N SER A 54 -14.52 -9.98 4.42
CA SER A 54 -15.06 -8.89 5.25
C SER A 54 -15.51 -7.69 4.43
N ILE A 55 -14.74 -7.33 3.40
CA ILE A 55 -15.06 -6.23 2.48
C ILE A 55 -16.32 -6.57 1.69
N ILE A 56 -16.42 -7.78 1.14
CA ILE A 56 -17.61 -8.22 0.38
C ILE A 56 -18.86 -8.18 1.26
N ARG A 57 -18.77 -8.65 2.51
CA ARG A 57 -19.90 -8.63 3.46
C ARG A 57 -20.31 -7.22 3.89
N ALA A 58 -19.36 -6.30 3.98
CA ALA A 58 -19.62 -4.91 4.32
C ALA A 58 -20.13 -4.07 3.14
N THR A 59 -20.06 -4.60 1.91
CA THR A 59 -20.49 -3.89 0.70
C THR A 59 -22.02 -3.91 0.61
N PRO A 60 -22.69 -2.75 0.47
CA PRO A 60 -24.14 -2.67 0.29
C PRO A 60 -24.62 -3.42 -0.97
N LEU A 61 -25.77 -4.08 -0.87
CA LEU A 61 -26.35 -4.87 -1.98
C LEU A 61 -26.59 -4.03 -3.24
N GLU A 62 -26.99 -2.76 -3.09
CA GLU A 62 -27.20 -1.81 -4.19
C GLU A 62 -25.93 -1.54 -5.01
N LEU A 63 -24.78 -1.58 -4.33
CA LEU A 63 -23.47 -1.35 -4.94
C LEU A 63 -23.01 -2.61 -5.69
N LEU A 64 -23.31 -3.80 -5.15
CA LEU A 64 -23.08 -5.07 -5.84
C LEU A 64 -23.93 -5.21 -7.09
N THR A 65 -25.21 -4.81 -7.05
CA THR A 65 -26.09 -4.81 -8.24
C THR A 65 -25.63 -3.78 -9.27
N SER A 66 -25.25 -2.57 -8.84
CA SER A 66 -24.73 -1.55 -9.76
C SER A 66 -23.43 -1.98 -10.46
N ILE A 67 -22.57 -2.74 -9.78
CA ILE A 67 -21.35 -3.30 -10.38
C ILE A 67 -21.70 -4.36 -11.41
N ALA A 68 -22.62 -5.28 -11.11
CA ALA A 68 -23.07 -6.30 -12.05
C ALA A 68 -23.74 -5.69 -13.29
N ASP A 69 -24.55 -4.65 -13.11
CA ASP A 69 -25.20 -3.93 -14.22
C ASP A 69 -24.18 -3.22 -15.13
N LYS A 70 -23.07 -2.73 -14.56
CA LYS A 70 -22.05 -1.97 -15.30
C LYS A 70 -21.01 -2.86 -15.97
N PHE A 71 -20.63 -3.97 -15.33
CA PHE A 71 -19.50 -4.81 -15.75
C PHE A 71 -19.89 -6.24 -16.15
N GLY A 72 -21.17 -6.62 -16.01
CA GLY A 72 -21.66 -7.97 -16.27
C GLY A 72 -21.48 -8.90 -15.06
N ASP A 73 -22.01 -10.12 -15.17
CA ASP A 73 -21.86 -11.15 -14.13
C ASP A 73 -20.38 -11.56 -14.00
N PRO A 74 -19.74 -11.33 -12.83
CA PRO A 74 -18.34 -11.71 -12.61
C PRO A 74 -18.09 -13.22 -12.77
N VAL A 75 -19.10 -14.06 -12.50
CA VAL A 75 -19.01 -15.52 -12.64
C VAL A 75 -18.98 -15.91 -14.11
N GLU A 76 -19.79 -15.26 -14.96
CA GLU A 76 -19.75 -15.47 -16.40
C GLU A 76 -18.42 -15.02 -17.00
N TRP A 77 -17.95 -13.82 -16.63
CA TRP A 77 -16.64 -13.33 -17.04
C TRP A 77 -15.53 -14.31 -16.61
N GLN A 78 -15.56 -14.79 -15.37
CA GLN A 78 -14.57 -15.75 -14.89
C GLN A 78 -14.64 -17.09 -15.64
N ARG A 79 -15.85 -17.54 -16.02
CA ARG A 79 -16.03 -18.72 -16.88
C ARG A 79 -15.43 -18.47 -18.26
N GLU A 80 -15.66 -17.31 -18.87
CA GLU A 80 -15.05 -16.94 -20.15
C GLU A 80 -13.52 -16.90 -20.08
N GLN A 81 -12.95 -16.30 -19.03
CA GLN A 81 -11.50 -16.30 -18.81
C GLN A 81 -10.92 -17.72 -18.62
N ARG A 82 -11.73 -18.66 -18.14
CA ARG A 82 -11.35 -20.07 -17.96
C ARG A 82 -11.56 -20.93 -19.20
N LYS A 83 -12.38 -20.51 -20.18
CA LYS A 83 -12.70 -21.30 -21.37
C LYS A 83 -11.45 -21.64 -22.22
N ASP A 84 -10.40 -20.82 -22.17
CA ASP A 84 -9.15 -21.04 -22.93
C ASP A 84 -8.01 -21.68 -22.12
N ARG A 85 -8.24 -22.02 -20.85
CA ARG A 85 -7.19 -22.59 -20.01
C ARG A 85 -7.53 -24.03 -19.66
N VAL A 86 -6.93 -24.97 -20.40
CA VAL A 86 -6.85 -26.38 -19.98
C VAL A 86 -6.34 -26.38 -18.55
N LEU A 87 -7.16 -26.86 -17.61
CA LEU A 87 -6.75 -26.99 -16.22
C LEU A 87 -5.66 -28.07 -16.18
N PRO A 88 -4.43 -27.77 -15.73
CA PRO A 88 -3.43 -28.80 -15.58
C PRO A 88 -3.94 -29.83 -14.57
N GLY A 89 -4.04 -31.10 -15.00
CA GLY A 89 -4.56 -32.21 -14.18
C GLY A 89 -6.04 -32.57 -14.39
N ARG A 90 -6.68 -32.05 -15.44
CA ARG A 90 -8.01 -32.50 -15.88
C ARG A 90 -8.00 -32.79 -17.39
N GLU A 91 -7.02 -33.59 -17.81
CA GLU A 91 -7.04 -34.23 -19.13
C GLU A 91 -8.08 -35.35 -19.07
N ASP A 92 -8.90 -35.44 -20.13
CA ASP A 92 -10.16 -36.18 -20.19
C ASP A 92 -10.04 -37.65 -19.72
N ASP A 93 -10.89 -38.02 -18.75
CA ASP A 93 -11.34 -39.42 -18.55
C ASP A 93 -12.42 -39.76 -19.58
#